data_AF-A0A527KDB5-F1
#
_entry.id   AF-A0A527KDB5-F1
#
_cell.length_a   1.000
_cell.length_b   1.000
_cell.length_c   1.000
_cell.angle_alpha   90.00
_cell.angle_beta   90.00
_cell.angle_gamma   90.00
#
_symmetry.space_group_name_H-M   'P 1'
#
loop_
_entity.id
_entity.type
_entity.pdbx_description
1 polymer ?
#
loop_
_entity_poly.entity_id
_entity_poly.type
_entity_poly.pdbx_seq_one_letter_code
_entity_poly.pdbx_strand_id
1 'polypeptide(L)'
;MHLYSPDVVVVGGGLANSFDALMPGIRNRLNLAVMPPFREIPVVAASLSENSGLIGAAIMVFDDLDRNALAVAAKTNGGHSAAPGTGSGVRAT
;
A
#
# COMPACT_ATOMS: atom_id res chain seq x y z
N MET A 1 17.26 2.05 -11.57
CA MET A 1 17.53 2.67 -10.25
C MET A 1 17.40 4.17 -10.29
N HIS A 2 17.97 4.84 -11.28
CA HIS A 2 18.01 6.32 -11.33
C HIS A 2 16.66 7.02 -11.47
N LEU A 3 15.62 6.35 -11.97
CA LEU A 3 14.28 6.94 -12.10
C LEU A 3 13.52 7.03 -10.77
N TYR A 4 13.82 6.15 -9.82
CA TYR A 4 13.04 6.00 -8.59
C TYR A 4 13.88 6.14 -7.32
N SER A 5 15.22 6.18 -7.44
CA SER A 5 16.18 6.24 -6.33
C SER A 5 15.78 5.37 -5.13
N PRO A 6 15.53 4.06 -5.33
CA PRO A 6 14.98 3.23 -4.26
C PRO A 6 16.02 2.93 -3.19
N ASP A 7 15.57 2.76 -1.95
CA ASP A 7 16.41 2.29 -0.85
C ASP A 7 16.62 0.77 -0.85
N VAL A 8 15.72 0.02 -1.51
CA VAL A 8 15.77 -1.44 -1.60
C VAL A 8 15.09 -1.94 -2.88
N VAL A 9 15.55 -3.06 -3.40
CA VAL A 9 14.97 -3.75 -4.56
C VAL A 9 14.60 -5.17 -4.15
N VAL A 10 13.32 -5.50 -4.17
CA VAL A 10 12.83 -6.83 -3.82
C VAL A 10 12.59 -7.64 -5.09
N VAL A 11 13.18 -8.84 -5.18
CA VAL A 11 12.97 -9.81 -6.26
C VAL A 11 11.93 -10.82 -5.79
N GLY A 12 10.77 -10.84 -6.45
CA GLY A 12 9.66 -11.75 -6.14
C GLY A 12 9.42 -12.84 -7.18
N GLY A 13 8.36 -13.61 -6.96
CA GLY A 13 7.93 -14.70 -7.86
C GLY A 13 8.97 -15.81 -8.00
N GLY A 14 8.91 -16.55 -9.11
CA GLY A 14 9.81 -17.69 -9.35
C GLY A 14 11.30 -17.34 -9.39
N LEU A 15 11.67 -16.07 -9.63
CA LEU A 15 13.06 -15.60 -9.59
C LEU A 15 13.62 -15.57 -8.17
N ALA A 16 12.77 -15.35 -7.16
CA ALA A 16 13.17 -15.40 -5.76
C ALA A 16 13.60 -16.82 -5.34
N ASN A 17 13.05 -17.87 -5.98
CA ASN A 17 13.36 -19.26 -5.65
C ASN A 17 14.81 -19.66 -6.00
N SER A 18 15.40 -19.01 -7.01
CA SER A 18 16.78 -19.25 -7.46
C SER A 18 17.67 -18.02 -7.20
N PHE A 19 17.36 -17.26 -6.15
CA PHE A 19 17.97 -15.97 -5.88
C PHE A 19 19.48 -16.04 -5.72
N ASP A 20 19.99 -17.02 -4.98
CA ASP A 20 21.43 -17.19 -4.74
C ASP A 20 22.21 -17.47 -6.03
N ALA A 21 21.62 -18.21 -6.96
CA ALA A 21 22.21 -18.48 -8.26
C ALA A 21 22.18 -17.24 -9.17
N LEU A 22 21.15 -16.39 -9.04
CA LEU A 22 20.96 -15.20 -9.86
C LEU A 22 21.77 -13.99 -9.37
N MET A 23 22.00 -13.90 -8.06
CA MET A 23 22.62 -12.75 -7.40
C MET A 23 23.99 -12.34 -7.98
N PRO A 24 24.93 -13.27 -8.27
CA PRO A 24 26.21 -12.90 -8.87
C PRO A 24 26.06 -12.19 -10.22
N GLY A 25 25.12 -12.66 -11.05
CA GLY A 25 24.81 -12.05 -12.35
C GLY A 25 24.19 -10.66 -12.21
N ILE A 26 23.25 -10.50 -11.27
CA ILE A 26 22.66 -9.20 -10.93
C ILE A 26 23.75 -8.23 -10.50
N ARG A 27 24.64 -8.65 -9.59
CA ARG A 27 25.73 -7.82 -9.07
C ARG A 27 26.66 -7.34 -10.17
N ASN A 28 27.05 -8.24 -11.07
CA ASN A 28 27.87 -7.89 -12.22
C ASN A 28 27.20 -6.84 -13.10
N ARG A 29 25.89 -7.01 -13.40
CA ARG A 29 25.16 -6.05 -14.23
C ARG A 29 24.98 -4.69 -13.54
N LEU A 30 24.72 -4.67 -12.24
CA LEU A 30 24.62 -3.41 -11.47
C LEU A 30 25.93 -2.63 -11.51
N ASN A 31 27.09 -3.30 -11.38
CA ASN A 31 28.39 -2.64 -11.45
C ASN A 31 28.63 -1.95 -12.80
N LEU A 32 28.12 -2.51 -13.89
CA LEU A 32 28.27 -1.98 -15.25
C LEU A 32 27.24 -0.90 -15.62
N ALA A 33 26.01 -1.03 -15.13
CA ALA A 33 24.88 -0.22 -15.60
C ALA A 33 24.44 0.87 -14.62
N VAL A 34 24.88 0.82 -13.36
CA VAL A 34 24.42 1.72 -12.30
C VAL A 34 25.51 2.71 -11.89
N MET A 35 25.10 3.95 -11.62
CA MET A 35 26.02 5.00 -11.15
C MET A 35 26.48 4.70 -9.72
N PRO A 36 27.69 5.12 -9.32
CA PRO A 36 28.30 4.71 -8.06
C PRO A 36 27.40 4.77 -6.81
N PRO A 37 26.60 5.84 -6.57
CA PRO A 37 25.77 5.92 -5.36
C PRO A 37 24.69 4.84 -5.25
N PHE A 38 24.26 4.28 -6.38
CA PHE A 38 23.14 3.34 -6.44
C PHE A 38 23.61 1.88 -6.57
N ARG A 39 24.93 1.63 -6.63
CA ARG A 39 25.48 0.28 -6.75
C ARG A 39 25.34 -0.51 -5.46
N GLU A 40 25.23 0.15 -4.32
CA GLU A 40 25.18 -0.49 -3.01
C GLU A 40 23.76 -0.74 -2.50
N ILE A 41 22.74 -0.34 -3.28
CA ILE A 41 21.34 -0.58 -2.93
C ILE A 41 21.13 -2.10 -2.75
N PRO A 42 20.58 -2.53 -1.60
CA PRO A 42 20.30 -3.93 -1.35
C PRO A 42 19.28 -4.48 -2.34
N VAL A 43 19.65 -5.60 -2.96
CA VAL A 43 18.73 -6.45 -3.71
C VAL A 43 18.43 -7.66 -2.83
N VAL A 44 17.17 -7.92 -2.52
CA VAL A 44 16.74 -8.96 -1.57
C VAL A 44 15.65 -9.85 -2.18
N ALA A 45 15.57 -11.11 -1.76
CA ALA A 45 14.48 -12.01 -2.14
C ALA A 45 13.21 -11.66 -1.36
N ALA A 46 12.05 -11.78 -2.02
CA ALA A 46 10.76 -11.61 -1.35
C ALA A 46 10.51 -12.74 -0.35
N SER A 47 10.17 -12.38 0.90
CA SER A 47 9.84 -13.35 1.96
C SER A 47 8.46 -13.99 1.82
N LEU A 48 7.56 -13.37 1.05
CA LEU A 48 6.17 -13.82 0.90
C LEU A 48 5.98 -14.89 -0.19
N SER A 49 7.02 -15.23 -0.95
CA SER A 49 7.00 -16.26 -2.01
C SER A 49 5.72 -16.19 -2.89
N GLU A 50 5.06 -17.32 -3.12
CA GLU A 50 3.82 -17.46 -3.93
C GLU A 50 2.60 -16.74 -3.34
N ASN A 51 2.62 -16.44 -2.04
CA ASN A 51 1.49 -15.81 -1.35
C ASN A 51 1.46 -14.28 -1.51
N SER A 52 2.48 -13.68 -2.09
CA SER A 52 2.58 -12.22 -2.25
C SER A 52 1.37 -11.59 -2.94
N GLY A 53 0.81 -12.26 -3.96
CA GLY A 53 -0.39 -11.80 -4.66
C GLY A 53 -1.65 -11.86 -3.79
N LEU A 54 -1.85 -12.98 -3.08
CA LEU A 54 -3.00 -13.17 -2.19
C LEU A 54 -2.96 -12.20 -1.00
N ILE A 55 -1.79 -12.04 -0.39
CA ILE A 55 -1.59 -11.13 0.74
C ILE A 55 -1.79 -9.68 0.27
N GLY A 56 -1.27 -9.30 -0.89
CA GLY A 56 -1.50 -7.96 -1.45
C GLY A 56 -2.98 -7.68 -1.70
N ALA A 57 -3.72 -8.65 -2.26
CA ALA A 57 -5.16 -8.53 -2.46
C ALA A 57 -5.94 -8.40 -1.14
N ALA A 58 -5.58 -9.20 -0.13
CA ALA A 58 -6.18 -9.12 1.20
C ALA A 58 -5.94 -7.74 1.84
N ILE A 59 -4.73 -7.19 1.72
CA ILE A 59 -4.39 -5.85 2.24
C ILE A 59 -5.22 -4.76 1.55
N MET A 60 -5.43 -4.84 0.23
CA MET A 60 -6.25 -3.86 -0.49
C MET A 60 -7.70 -3.85 0.01
N VAL A 61 -8.29 -5.02 0.22
CA VAL A 61 -9.65 -5.14 0.77
C VAL A 61 -9.70 -4.65 2.22
N PHE A 62 -8.70 -5.01 3.03
CA PHE A 62 -8.62 -4.61 4.43
C PHE A 62 -8.49 -3.08 4.58
N ASP A 63 -7.63 -2.43 3.79
CA ASP A 63 -7.47 -0.97 3.78
C ASP A 63 -8.75 -0.27 3.31
N ASP A 64 -9.46 -0.82 2.33
CA ASP A 64 -10.75 -0.26 1.88
C ASP A 64 -11.84 -0.36 2.97
N LEU A 65 -11.92 -1.50 3.66
CA LEU A 65 -12.85 -1.67 4.78
C LEU A 65 -12.55 -0.70 5.93
N ASP A 66 -11.28 -0.52 6.28
CA ASP A 66 -10.85 0.43 7.31
C ASP A 66 -11.21 1.87 6.89
N ARG A 67 -10.87 2.28 5.67
CA ARG A 67 -11.23 3.61 5.14
C ARG A 67 -12.73 3.84 5.12
N ASN A 68 -13.51 2.84 4.73
CA ASN A 68 -14.97 2.93 4.70
C ASN A 68 -15.55 3.03 6.12
N ALA A 69 -15.04 2.24 7.08
CA ALA A 69 -15.45 2.31 8.47
C ALA A 69 -15.21 3.72 9.07
N LEU A 70 -14.06 4.32 8.79
CA LEU A 70 -13.75 5.70 9.19
C LEU A 70 -14.68 6.73 8.52
N ALA A 71 -15.01 6.55 7.24
CA ALA A 71 -15.93 7.43 6.52
C ALA A 71 -17.38 7.36 7.06
N VAL A 72 -17.84 6.16 7.44
CA VAL A 72 -19.17 5.98 8.08
C VAL A 72 -19.23 6.68 9.44
N ALA A 73 -18.19 6.53 10.27
CA ALA A 73 -18.10 7.20 11.56
C ALA A 73 -18.07 8.74 11.44
N ALA A 74 -17.45 9.28 10.38
CA ALA A 74 -17.46 10.72 10.11
C ALA A 74 -18.86 11.23 9.73
N LYS A 75 -19.63 10.45 8.95
CA LYS A 75 -20.99 10.83 8.54
C LYS A 75 -21.99 10.82 9.70
N THR A 76 -21.89 9.88 10.64
CA THR A 76 -22.76 9.84 11.82
C THR A 76 -22.53 11.01 12.77
N ASN A 77 -21.33 11.58 12.80
CA ASN A 77 -21.00 12.73 13.67
C ASN A 77 -21.37 14.11 13.07
N GLY A 78 -21.63 14.20 11.76
CA GLY A 78 -21.99 15.45 11.07
C GLY A 78 -23.48 15.81 11.07
N GLY A 79 -24.35 14.97 11.63
CA GLY A 79 -25.82 15.08 11.48
C GLY A 79 -26.57 15.88 12.55
N HIS A 80 -25.90 16.51 13.51
CA HIS A 80 -26.58 17.12 14.68
C HIS A 80 -26.51 18.66 14.80
N SER A 81 -26.23 19.41 13.73
CA SER A 81 -26.20 20.88 13.78
C SER A 81 -27.07 21.55 12.70
N ALA A 82 -28.38 21.57 12.94
CA ALA A 82 -29.29 22.60 12.42
C ALA A 82 -30.56 22.69 13.31
N ALA A 83 -30.52 23.55 14.33
CA ALA A 83 -31.69 24.23 14.89
C ALA A 83 -31.68 25.70 14.35
N PRO A 84 -32.75 26.53 14.39
CA PRO A 84 -33.96 26.44 15.22
C PRO A 84 -35.32 26.84 14.55
N GLY A 85 -36.43 26.44 15.18
CA GLY A 85 -37.66 27.24 15.32
C GLY A 85 -38.66 27.31 14.16
N THR A 86 -39.89 26.82 14.38
CA THR A 86 -41.14 27.58 14.17
C THR A 86 -42.39 26.81 14.64
N GLY A 87 -43.16 27.44 15.53
CA GLY A 87 -44.63 27.47 15.47
C GLY A 87 -45.42 26.23 15.91
N SER A 88 -45.56 26.05 17.23
CA SER A 88 -46.72 25.38 17.80
C SER A 88 -47.98 26.20 17.49
N GLY A 89 -48.96 25.62 16.79
CA GLY A 89 -50.21 26.30 16.42
C GLY A 89 -51.35 25.34 16.05
N VAL A 90 -52.21 25.08 17.05
CA VAL A 90 -53.69 25.00 16.97
C VAL A 90 -54.39 23.76 16.34
N ARG A 91 -55.13 23.07 17.22
CA ARG A 91 -56.37 22.23 17.13
C ARG A 91 -57.22 22.22 15.84
N ALA A 92 -57.81 21.06 15.54
CA ALA A 92 -59.28 20.81 15.38
C ALA A 92 -59.48 19.28 15.18
N THR A 93 -60.03 18.54 16.16
CA THR A 93 -61.44 18.07 16.27
C THR A 93 -61.94 17.32 15.04
#